data_AF-A0A7V3M375-F1
#
_entry.id   AF-A0A7V3M375-F1
#
_cell.length_a   1.000
_cell.length_b   1.000
_cell.length_c   1.000
_cell.angle_alpha   90.00
_cell.angle_beta   90.00
_cell.angle_gamma   90.00
#
_symmetry.space_group_name_H-M   'P 1'
#
loop_
_entity.id
_entity.type
_entity.pdbx_description
1 polymer ?
#
loop_
_entity_poly.entity_id
_entity_poly.type
_entity_poly.pdbx_seq_one_letter_code
_entity_poly.pdbx_strand_id
1 'polypeptide(L)'
;MAGETRAGGRGPAFDVTDFPRPPAVKNTRALFAILGPAVIALGGTIGGGEWLVGPSLFVKWGLGLLWITTVSSLLQTFLNLEMCRYTLYTGEPITLGFMRLGPGKAFWGWVFTIAGFFERALPGWALGAATAVAAFQLGRIPGAADRPTVVTWGLIVFASCVVLMFFGRTIERTLEWANWIMMFVVLGGLLLLDLYLVPASVWWEGIK
;
A
#
# COMPACT_ATOMS: atom_id res chain seq x y z
N MET A 1 -25.49 -7.33 34.38
CA MET A 1 -26.17 -6.15 33.81
C MET A 1 -26.03 -6.28 32.30
N ALA A 2 -27.14 -6.41 31.56
CA ALA A 2 -27.07 -6.53 30.10
C ALA A 2 -26.53 -5.20 29.53
N GLY A 3 -25.43 -5.26 28.79
CA GLY A 3 -24.82 -4.07 28.17
C GLY A 3 -25.79 -3.41 27.19
N GLU A 4 -25.67 -2.09 27.02
CA GLU A 4 -26.43 -1.37 25.99
C GLU A 4 -26.00 -1.88 24.61
N THR A 5 -26.94 -2.27 23.77
CA THR A 5 -26.64 -2.78 22.41
C THR A 5 -27.15 -1.83 21.35
N ARG A 6 -26.38 -1.62 20.28
CA ARG A 6 -26.75 -0.79 19.11
C ARG A 6 -26.93 -1.64 17.86
N ALA A 7 -27.89 -1.27 17.02
CA ALA A 7 -28.20 -2.00 15.79
C ALA A 7 -26.99 -2.01 14.83
N GLY A 8 -26.53 -3.20 14.45
CA GLY A 8 -25.36 -3.40 13.58
C GLY A 8 -25.71 -3.64 12.11
N GLY A 9 -26.78 -3.03 11.60
CA GLY A 9 -27.30 -3.28 10.26
C GLY A 9 -27.85 -4.71 10.11
N ARG A 10 -27.36 -5.45 9.10
CA ARG A 10 -27.73 -6.85 8.84
C ARG A 10 -26.91 -7.89 9.61
N GLY A 11 -25.95 -7.45 10.44
CA GLY A 11 -25.17 -8.33 11.31
C GLY A 11 -25.65 -8.29 12.77
N PRO A 12 -24.96 -9.01 13.68
CA PRO A 12 -25.24 -8.95 15.12
C PRO A 12 -25.20 -7.51 15.66
N ALA A 13 -25.99 -7.21 16.69
CA ALA A 13 -25.90 -5.92 17.37
C ALA A 13 -24.51 -5.71 17.98
N PHE A 14 -24.08 -4.46 18.08
CA PHE A 14 -22.84 -4.09 18.74
C PHE A 14 -23.10 -3.88 20.23
N ASP A 15 -22.24 -4.44 21.07
CA ASP A 15 -22.20 -4.10 22.49
C ASP A 15 -21.52 -2.74 22.67
N VAL A 16 -22.21 -1.80 23.31
CA VAL A 16 -21.65 -0.50 23.65
C VAL A 16 -20.75 -0.68 24.86
N THR A 17 -19.46 -0.44 24.66
CA THR A 17 -18.45 -0.47 25.71
C THR A 17 -17.64 0.82 25.70
N ASP A 18 -17.04 1.16 26.84
CA ASP A 18 -16.17 2.33 26.92
C ASP A 18 -14.91 2.11 26.09
N PHE A 19 -14.61 3.10 25.25
CA PHE A 19 -13.42 3.06 24.42
C PHE A 19 -12.17 3.24 25.28
N PRO A 20 -11.17 2.33 25.20
CA PRO A 20 -9.94 2.48 25.97
C PRO A 20 -9.24 3.78 25.56
N ARG A 21 -8.66 4.48 26.54
CA ARG A 21 -7.91 5.71 26.26
C ARG A 21 -6.73 5.39 25.34
N PRO A 22 -6.46 6.23 24.32
CA PRO A 22 -5.34 6.01 23.43
C PRO A 22 -4.02 5.97 24.23
N PRO A 23 -3.08 5.08 23.89
CA PRO A 23 -1.79 5.02 24.56
C PRO A 23 -1.07 6.37 24.42
N ALA A 24 -0.63 6.94 25.55
CA ALA A 24 0.09 8.20 25.54
C ALA A 24 1.45 8.02 24.83
N VAL A 25 1.74 8.88 23.85
CA VAL A 25 3.04 8.92 23.16
C VAL A 25 4.05 9.60 24.08
N LYS A 26 4.69 8.80 24.96
CA LYS A 26 5.62 9.32 25.98
C LYS A 26 7.05 9.51 25.46
N ASN A 27 7.44 8.82 24.39
CA ASN A 27 8.77 8.88 23.81
C ASN A 27 8.76 8.49 22.32
N THR A 28 9.88 8.72 21.64
CA THR A 28 10.07 8.38 20.21
C THR A 28 9.90 6.89 19.96
N ARG A 29 10.30 6.02 20.88
CA ARG A 29 10.10 4.57 20.77
C ARG A 29 8.61 4.18 20.73
N ALA A 30 7.79 4.81 21.57
CA ALA A 30 6.34 4.61 21.56
C ALA A 30 5.72 5.12 20.26
N LEU A 31 6.23 6.23 19.71
CA LEU A 31 5.81 6.73 18.40
C LEU A 31 6.13 5.71 17.29
N PHE A 32 7.36 5.21 17.21
CA PHE A 32 7.74 4.21 16.21
C PHE A 32 6.95 2.90 16.35
N ALA A 33 6.65 2.47 17.57
CA ALA A 33 5.82 1.28 17.80
C ALA A 33 4.38 1.45 17.30
N ILE A 34 3.81 2.66 17.39
CA ILE A 34 2.48 2.99 16.86
C ILE A 34 2.52 3.09 15.33
N LEU A 35 3.62 3.59 14.76
CA LEU A 35 3.79 3.74 13.31
C LEU A 35 4.13 2.44 12.59
N GLY A 36 4.69 1.43 13.26
CA GLY A 36 5.09 0.15 12.67
C GLY A 36 4.01 -0.49 11.78
N PRO A 37 2.78 -0.71 12.28
CA PRO A 37 1.68 -1.24 11.47
C PRO A 37 1.33 -0.35 10.27
N ALA A 38 1.41 0.98 10.42
CA ALA A 38 1.14 1.91 9.34
C ALA A 38 2.22 1.84 8.25
N VAL A 39 3.49 1.61 8.60
CA VAL A 39 4.58 1.44 7.64
C VAL A 39 4.46 0.15 6.83
N ILE A 40 3.95 -0.93 7.44
CA ILE A 40 3.62 -2.15 6.70
C ILE A 40 2.52 -1.87 5.67
N ALA A 41 1.47 -1.15 6.06
CA ALA A 41 0.40 -0.75 5.14
C ALA A 41 0.90 0.16 4.02
N LEU A 42 1.73 1.17 4.35
CA LEU A 42 2.36 2.07 3.38
C LEU A 42 3.25 1.31 2.40
N GLY A 43 4.09 0.40 2.89
CA GLY A 43 4.95 -0.42 2.05
C GLY A 43 4.16 -1.32 1.09
N GLY A 44 3.01 -1.84 1.52
CA GLY A 44 2.10 -2.57 0.64
C GLY A 44 1.47 -1.73 -0.49
N THR A 45 1.41 -0.40 -0.33
CA THR A 45 0.88 0.52 -1.35
C THR A 45 1.95 1.11 -2.26
N ILE A 46 3.23 1.00 -1.90
CA ILE A 46 4.36 1.55 -2.65
C ILE A 46 5.15 0.36 -3.24
N GLY A 47 4.94 0.00 -4.51
CA GLY A 47 5.82 -1.03 -5.10
C GLY A 47 5.46 -1.69 -6.44
N GLY A 48 4.47 -1.21 -7.20
CA GLY A 48 3.91 -2.02 -8.29
C GLY A 48 4.09 -1.44 -9.68
N GLY A 49 3.05 -0.77 -10.14
CA GLY A 49 2.94 -0.23 -11.50
C GLY A 49 2.96 1.29 -11.55
N GLU A 50 2.63 2.00 -10.46
CA GLU A 50 2.60 3.47 -10.47
C GLU A 50 3.97 4.08 -10.74
N TRP A 51 5.07 3.40 -10.36
CA TRP A 51 6.44 3.85 -10.64
C TRP A 51 6.83 3.80 -12.11
N LEU A 52 6.18 2.95 -12.90
CA LEU A 52 6.35 2.90 -14.36
C LEU A 52 5.31 3.78 -15.05
N VAL A 53 4.05 3.61 -14.66
CA VAL A 53 2.90 4.29 -15.27
C VAL A 53 2.94 5.79 -14.99
N GLY A 54 3.19 6.21 -13.75
CA GLY A 54 3.26 7.61 -13.34
C GLY A 54 4.23 8.43 -14.19
N PRO A 55 5.54 8.13 -14.19
CA PRO A 55 6.50 8.84 -15.03
C PRO A 55 6.14 8.77 -16.52
N SER A 56 5.68 7.63 -17.02
CA SER A 56 5.28 7.52 -18.43
C SER A 56 4.09 8.42 -18.80
N LEU A 57 3.18 8.66 -17.86
CA LEU A 57 2.05 9.57 -18.05
C LEU A 57 2.52 11.03 -17.97
N PHE A 58 3.38 11.39 -17.02
CA PHE A 58 3.91 12.76 -16.92
C PHE A 58 4.82 13.12 -18.10
N VAL A 59 5.58 12.17 -18.66
CA VAL A 59 6.36 12.40 -19.88
C VAL A 59 5.44 12.66 -21.08
N LYS A 60 4.28 11.98 -21.16
CA LYS A 60 3.34 12.11 -22.29
C LYS A 60 2.43 13.32 -22.18
N TRP A 61 1.96 13.63 -20.99
CA TRP A 61 0.89 14.60 -20.74
C TRP A 61 1.34 15.80 -19.90
N GLY A 62 2.62 15.85 -19.52
CA GLY A 62 3.20 16.89 -18.68
C GLY A 62 2.73 16.80 -17.22
N LEU A 63 3.08 17.83 -16.44
CA LEU A 63 2.72 17.96 -15.03
C LEU A 63 1.23 18.29 -14.80
N GLY A 64 0.47 18.58 -15.86
CA GLY A 64 -0.96 18.91 -15.79
C GLY A 64 -1.85 17.80 -15.24
N LEU A 65 -1.35 16.56 -15.10
CA LEU A 65 -2.07 15.47 -14.45
C LEU A 65 -1.84 15.37 -12.94
N LEU A 66 -0.92 16.17 -12.36
CA LEU A 66 -0.58 16.10 -10.94
C LEU A 66 -1.78 16.37 -10.01
N TRP A 67 -2.74 17.20 -10.45
CA TRP A 67 -3.94 17.46 -9.65
C TRP A 67 -4.75 16.18 -9.39
N ILE A 68 -4.75 15.22 -10.33
CA ILE A 68 -5.43 13.93 -10.16
C ILE A 68 -4.78 13.17 -9.01
N THR A 69 -3.45 13.08 -9.01
CA THR A 69 -2.69 12.47 -7.92
C THR A 69 -3.00 13.14 -6.58
N THR A 70 -3.00 14.48 -6.52
CA THR A 70 -3.31 15.22 -5.30
C THR A 70 -4.72 14.93 -4.78
N VAL A 71 -5.75 15.00 -5.65
CA VAL A 71 -7.13 14.70 -5.28
C VAL A 71 -7.28 13.24 -4.85
N SER A 72 -6.69 12.31 -5.59
CA SER A 72 -6.70 10.89 -5.25
C SER A 72 -6.06 10.62 -3.89
N SER A 73 -4.89 11.19 -3.58
CA SER A 73 -4.22 11.03 -2.28
C SER A 73 -5.02 11.62 -1.13
N LEU A 74 -5.69 12.77 -1.34
CA LEU A 74 -6.57 13.38 -0.34
C LEU A 74 -7.79 12.48 -0.07
N LEU A 75 -8.50 12.07 -1.11
CA LEU A 75 -9.66 11.17 -0.98
C LEU A 75 -9.28 9.85 -0.34
N GLN A 76 -8.12 9.29 -0.72
CA GLN A 76 -7.59 8.06 -0.12
C GLN A 76 -7.26 8.26 1.37
N THR A 77 -6.74 9.43 1.76
CA THR A 77 -6.51 9.76 3.17
C THR A 77 -7.81 9.77 3.97
N PHE A 78 -8.84 10.48 3.48
CA PHE A 78 -10.15 10.49 4.13
C PHE A 78 -10.76 9.10 4.22
N LEU A 79 -10.73 8.34 3.13
CA LEU A 79 -11.23 6.96 3.10
C LEU A 79 -10.52 6.09 4.14
N ASN A 80 -9.19 6.11 4.19
CA ASN A 80 -8.40 5.35 5.17
C ASN A 80 -8.74 5.76 6.60
N LEU A 81 -8.90 7.05 6.89
CA LEU A 81 -9.28 7.53 8.21
C LEU A 81 -10.66 7.00 8.63
N GLU A 82 -11.65 6.99 7.72
CA GLU A 82 -12.97 6.43 8.04
C GLU A 82 -12.92 4.91 8.23
N MET A 83 -12.13 4.19 7.42
CA MET A 83 -11.93 2.75 7.61
C MET A 83 -11.28 2.44 8.96
N CYS A 84 -10.28 3.22 9.38
CA CYS A 84 -9.66 3.09 10.70
C CYS A 84 -10.65 3.40 11.82
N ARG A 85 -11.41 4.50 11.74
CA ARG A 85 -12.42 4.84 12.76
C ARG A 85 -13.47 3.76 12.90
N TYR A 86 -13.93 3.22 11.78
CA TYR A 86 -14.86 2.11 11.77
C TYR A 86 -14.31 0.93 12.56
N THR A 87 -13.11 0.45 12.22
CA THR A 87 -12.49 -0.68 12.90
C THR A 87 -12.18 -0.41 14.38
N LEU A 88 -11.82 0.82 14.74
CA LEU A 88 -11.65 1.19 16.14
C LEU A 88 -12.98 1.12 16.91
N TYR A 89 -14.07 1.65 16.35
CA TYR A 89 -15.35 1.68 17.06
C TYR A 89 -16.09 0.34 17.09
N THR A 90 -15.96 -0.48 16.06
CA THR A 90 -16.73 -1.72 15.93
C THR A 90 -15.93 -2.98 16.26
N GLY A 91 -14.59 -2.88 16.29
CA GLY A 91 -13.69 -4.03 16.47
C GLY A 91 -13.63 -4.97 15.26
N GLU A 92 -14.30 -4.64 14.15
CA GLU A 92 -14.30 -5.45 12.93
C GLU A 92 -13.70 -4.68 11.74
N PRO A 93 -13.04 -5.36 10.78
CA PRO A 93 -12.56 -4.74 9.56
C PRO A 93 -13.71 -4.15 8.73
N ILE A 94 -13.43 -3.07 8.01
CA ILE A 94 -14.41 -2.39 7.14
C ILE A 94 -15.09 -3.32 6.13
N THR A 95 -14.39 -4.35 5.65
CA THR A 95 -14.95 -5.34 4.72
C THR A 95 -16.15 -6.08 5.31
N LEU A 96 -16.13 -6.38 6.61
CA LEU A 96 -17.29 -6.92 7.32
C LEU A 96 -18.39 -5.86 7.48
N GLY A 97 -18.01 -4.60 7.66
CA GLY A 97 -18.95 -3.47 7.68
C GLY A 97 -19.78 -3.34 6.41
N PHE A 98 -19.14 -3.48 5.24
CA PHE A 98 -19.87 -3.54 3.98
C PHE A 98 -20.84 -4.72 3.94
N MET A 99 -20.45 -5.90 4.43
CA MET A 99 -21.34 -7.07 4.48
C MET A 99 -22.59 -6.86 5.36
N ARG A 100 -22.56 -5.91 6.30
CA ARG A 100 -23.72 -5.51 7.12
C ARG A 100 -24.68 -4.57 6.41
N LEU A 101 -24.24 -3.91 5.33
CA LEU A 101 -25.08 -3.04 4.50
C LEU A 101 -25.86 -3.86 3.48
N GLY A 102 -26.99 -3.33 2.99
CA GLY A 102 -27.64 -3.88 1.80
C GLY A 102 -26.66 -3.83 0.61
N PRO A 103 -26.55 -4.87 -0.24
CA PRO A 103 -27.43 -6.03 -0.42
C PRO A 103 -27.16 -7.25 0.49
N GLY A 104 -26.23 -7.14 1.45
CA GLY A 104 -25.92 -8.16 2.45
C GLY A 104 -24.67 -8.99 2.15
N LYS A 105 -24.30 -9.85 3.11
CA LYS A 105 -23.03 -10.61 3.12
C LYS A 105 -22.75 -11.43 1.86
N ALA A 106 -23.77 -12.01 1.24
CA ALA A 106 -23.58 -12.84 0.05
C ALA A 106 -23.09 -12.01 -1.14
N PHE A 107 -23.70 -10.85 -1.37
CA PHE A 107 -23.29 -9.95 -2.45
C PHE A 107 -21.90 -9.38 -2.20
N TRP A 108 -21.70 -8.73 -1.05
CA TRP A 108 -20.43 -8.09 -0.72
C TRP A 108 -19.28 -9.10 -0.60
N GLY A 109 -19.54 -10.29 -0.07
CA GLY A 109 -18.57 -11.38 -0.02
C GLY A 109 -18.08 -11.78 -1.42
N TRP A 110 -19.00 -11.98 -2.37
CA TRP A 110 -18.63 -12.29 -3.75
C TRP A 110 -17.89 -11.13 -4.42
N VAL A 111 -18.36 -9.89 -4.25
CA VAL A 111 -17.70 -8.70 -4.81
C VAL A 111 -16.26 -8.59 -4.33
N PHE A 112 -16.01 -8.67 -3.02
CA PHE A 112 -14.64 -8.59 -2.49
C PHE A 112 -13.78 -9.78 -2.88
N THR A 113 -14.36 -10.98 -2.97
CA THR A 113 -13.61 -12.17 -3.40
C THR A 113 -13.17 -12.05 -4.85
N ILE A 114 -14.09 -11.64 -5.74
CA ILE A 114 -13.79 -11.46 -7.17
C ILE A 114 -12.79 -10.33 -7.36
N ALA A 115 -13.01 -9.17 -6.73
CA ALA A 115 -12.11 -8.03 -6.81
C ALA A 115 -10.71 -8.39 -6.28
N GLY A 116 -10.63 -9.04 -5.12
CA GLY A 116 -9.37 -9.47 -4.53
C GLY A 116 -8.63 -10.53 -5.37
N PHE A 117 -9.37 -11.42 -6.03
CA PHE A 117 -8.79 -12.36 -6.98
C PHE A 117 -8.18 -11.63 -8.17
N PHE A 118 -8.89 -10.71 -8.83
CA PHE A 118 -8.34 -9.99 -9.98
C PHE A 118 -7.16 -9.09 -9.62
N GLU A 119 -7.20 -8.45 -8.45
CA GLU A 119 -6.11 -7.62 -7.95
C GLU A 119 -4.83 -8.44 -7.68
N ARG A 120 -4.96 -9.66 -7.13
CA ARG A 120 -3.82 -10.54 -6.79
C ARG A 120 -3.42 -11.53 -7.88
N ALA A 121 -4.31 -11.86 -8.81
CA ALA A 121 -4.06 -12.85 -9.87
C ALA A 121 -3.11 -12.32 -10.95
N LEU A 122 -2.95 -11.00 -11.05
CA LEU A 122 -2.02 -10.39 -12.00
C LEU A 122 -0.61 -10.40 -11.40
N PRO A 123 0.38 -11.08 -12.02
CA PRO A 123 1.76 -11.11 -11.54
C PRO A 123 2.51 -9.77 -11.78
N GLY A 124 1.77 -8.66 -11.89
CA GLY A 124 2.29 -7.34 -12.27
C GLY A 124 3.38 -6.83 -11.32
N TRP A 125 3.25 -7.10 -10.02
CA TRP A 125 4.22 -6.69 -9.01
C TRP A 125 5.56 -7.41 -9.15
N ALA A 126 5.53 -8.75 -9.24
CA ALA A 126 6.74 -9.56 -9.38
C ALA A 126 7.41 -9.31 -10.75
N LEU A 127 6.63 -9.19 -11.82
CA LEU A 127 7.17 -8.89 -13.16
C LEU A 127 7.69 -7.45 -13.26
N GLY A 128 7.08 -6.48 -12.57
CA GLY A 128 7.58 -5.11 -12.48
C GLY A 128 8.95 -5.05 -11.83
N ALA A 129 9.09 -5.69 -10.66
CA ALA A 129 10.37 -5.80 -9.96
C ALA A 129 11.43 -6.51 -10.82
N ALA A 130 11.06 -7.63 -11.46
CA ALA A 130 11.95 -8.37 -12.34
C ALA A 130 12.40 -7.56 -13.56
N THR A 131 11.51 -6.74 -14.11
CA THR A 131 11.83 -5.85 -15.24
C THR A 131 12.85 -4.80 -14.81
N ALA A 132 12.73 -4.25 -13.60
CA ALA A 132 13.71 -3.30 -13.06
C ALA A 132 15.10 -3.95 -12.87
N VAL A 133 15.15 -5.16 -12.33
CA VAL A 133 16.40 -5.91 -12.15
C VAL A 133 17.02 -6.27 -13.52
N ALA A 134 16.20 -6.74 -14.46
CA ALA A 134 16.66 -7.03 -15.82
C ALA A 134 17.16 -5.76 -16.53
N ALA A 135 16.52 -4.60 -16.32
CA ALA A 135 16.96 -3.34 -16.88
C ALA A 135 18.34 -2.92 -16.35
N PHE A 136 18.57 -3.12 -15.04
CA PHE A 136 19.87 -2.86 -14.41
C PHE A 136 20.95 -3.79 -14.98
N GLN A 137 20.66 -5.08 -15.14
CA GLN A 137 21.61 -6.04 -15.72
C GLN A 137 21.95 -5.71 -17.18
N LEU A 138 20.95 -5.32 -17.97
CA LEU A 138 21.11 -5.08 -19.41
C LEU A 138 21.61 -3.66 -19.73
N GLY A 139 21.57 -2.73 -18.76
CA GLY A 139 21.86 -1.31 -18.98
C GLY A 139 20.86 -0.59 -19.89
N ARG A 140 19.70 -1.20 -20.17
CA ARG A 140 18.63 -0.66 -21.03
C ARG A 140 17.28 -1.27 -20.65
N ILE A 141 16.19 -0.63 -21.07
CA ILE A 141 14.84 -1.17 -20.86
C ILE A 141 14.69 -2.51 -21.63
N PRO A 142 14.27 -3.61 -20.97
CA PRO A 142 14.07 -4.91 -21.62
C PRO A 142 13.00 -4.83 -22.73
N GLY A 143 13.31 -5.39 -23.89
CA GLY A 143 12.39 -5.52 -25.02
C GLY A 143 11.73 -6.90 -25.08
N ALA A 144 10.95 -7.15 -26.13
CA ALA A 144 10.29 -8.44 -26.34
C ALA A 144 11.27 -9.63 -26.40
N ALA A 145 12.47 -9.41 -26.93
CA ALA A 145 13.53 -10.43 -27.01
C ALA A 145 14.12 -10.79 -25.63
N ASP A 146 14.06 -9.90 -24.65
CA ASP A 146 14.62 -10.09 -23.30
C ASP A 146 13.60 -10.72 -22.33
N ARG A 147 12.40 -11.08 -22.82
CA ARG A 147 11.36 -11.75 -22.05
C ARG A 147 11.86 -12.94 -21.21
N PRO A 148 12.70 -13.87 -21.71
CA PRO A 148 13.19 -14.97 -20.87
C PRO A 148 14.02 -14.48 -19.68
N THR A 149 14.83 -13.42 -19.87
CA THR A 149 15.62 -12.81 -18.79
C THR A 149 14.72 -12.21 -17.72
N VAL A 150 13.68 -11.47 -18.12
CA VAL A 150 12.69 -10.89 -17.19
C VAL A 150 11.94 -11.99 -16.43
N VAL A 151 11.51 -13.05 -17.10
CA VAL A 151 10.81 -14.18 -16.45
C VAL A 151 11.73 -14.89 -15.45
N THR A 152 13.01 -15.08 -15.79
CA THR A 152 13.99 -15.71 -14.89
C THR A 152 14.17 -14.88 -13.62
N TRP A 153 14.36 -13.57 -13.75
CA TRP A 153 14.39 -12.69 -12.58
C TRP A 153 13.08 -12.66 -11.81
N GLY A 154 11.93 -12.76 -12.48
CA GLY A 154 10.63 -12.87 -11.82
C GLY A 154 10.52 -14.08 -10.92
N LEU A 155 11.01 -15.23 -11.37
CA LEU A 155 11.07 -16.45 -10.56
C LEU A 155 12.04 -16.30 -9.38
N ILE A 156 13.21 -15.68 -9.58
CA ILE A 156 14.19 -15.43 -8.52
C ILE A 156 13.62 -14.48 -7.46
N VAL A 157 13.02 -13.36 -7.87
CA VAL A 157 12.38 -12.39 -6.97
C VAL A 157 11.25 -13.08 -6.18
N PHE A 158 10.39 -13.84 -6.86
CA PHE A 158 9.34 -14.60 -6.19
C PHE A 158 9.89 -15.59 -5.16
N ALA A 159 10.91 -16.37 -5.52
CA ALA A 159 11.56 -17.30 -4.61
C ALA A 159 12.21 -16.57 -3.43
N SER A 160 12.82 -15.41 -3.65
CA SER A 160 13.42 -14.59 -2.58
C SER A 160 12.38 -14.08 -1.59
N CYS A 161 11.19 -13.65 -2.06
CA CYS A 161 10.08 -13.24 -1.20
C CYS A 161 9.61 -14.42 -0.34
N VAL A 162 9.45 -15.60 -0.93
CA VAL A 162 9.09 -16.83 -0.21
C VAL A 162 10.14 -17.16 0.86
N VAL A 163 11.43 -17.08 0.53
CA VAL A 163 12.53 -17.31 1.46
C VAL A 163 12.52 -16.29 2.60
N LEU A 164 12.33 -15.00 2.31
CA LEU A 164 12.24 -13.93 3.32
C LEU A 164 11.08 -14.17 4.30
N MET A 165 9.96 -14.73 3.86
CA MET A 165 8.85 -15.08 4.76
C MET A 165 9.22 -16.16 5.79
N PHE A 166 10.20 -17.02 5.51
CA PHE A 166 10.68 -18.02 6.46
C PHE A 166 11.67 -17.45 7.49
N PHE A 167 12.20 -16.25 7.26
CA PHE A 167 13.13 -15.59 8.17
C PHE A 167 12.39 -14.61 9.09
N GLY A 168 12.11 -15.03 10.32
CA GLY A 168 11.52 -14.14 11.33
C GLY A 168 11.02 -14.86 12.57
N ARG A 169 11.12 -14.22 13.73
CA ARG A 169 10.51 -14.72 14.98
C ARG A 169 8.98 -14.54 14.95
N THR A 170 8.51 -13.53 14.22
CA THR A 170 7.12 -13.28 13.80
C THR A 170 7.15 -12.61 12.42
N ILE A 171 6.24 -12.99 11.52
CA ILE A 171 6.17 -12.47 10.14
C ILE A 171 6.05 -10.93 10.14
N GLU A 172 5.24 -10.39 11.04
CA GLU A 172 4.99 -8.95 11.16
C GLU A 172 6.26 -8.13 11.39
N ARG A 173 7.17 -8.61 12.25
CA ARG A 173 8.37 -7.86 12.62
C ARG A 173 9.42 -7.85 11.51
N THR A 174 9.53 -8.95 10.75
CA THR A 174 10.36 -8.99 9.55
C THR A 174 9.80 -8.05 8.48
N LEU A 175 8.48 -8.07 8.26
CA LEU A 175 7.83 -7.16 7.31
C LEU A 175 7.95 -5.70 7.70
N GLU A 176 7.84 -5.37 8.98
CA GLU A 176 8.03 -4.00 9.48
C GLU A 176 9.43 -3.48 9.13
N TRP A 177 10.47 -4.27 9.44
CA TRP A 177 11.85 -3.88 9.20
C TRP A 177 12.17 -3.76 7.69
N ALA A 178 11.71 -4.73 6.90
CA ALA A 178 11.88 -4.70 5.45
C ALA A 178 11.20 -3.47 4.82
N ASN A 179 9.97 -3.14 5.24
CA ASN A 179 9.25 -1.97 4.73
C ASN A 179 9.89 -0.65 5.15
N TRP A 180 10.42 -0.55 6.38
CA TRP A 180 11.17 0.63 6.80
C TRP A 180 12.38 0.88 5.91
N ILE A 181 13.19 -0.16 5.65
CA ILE A 181 14.35 -0.05 4.76
C ILE A 181 13.93 0.37 3.38
N MET A 182 12.91 -0.30 2.82
CA MET A 182 12.39 0.03 1.51
C MET A 182 11.95 1.50 1.45
N MET A 183 11.23 2.00 2.44
CA MET A 183 10.80 3.40 2.49
C MET A 183 11.97 4.37 2.53
N PHE A 184 12.98 4.14 3.37
CA PHE A 184 14.15 5.00 3.45
C PHE A 184 14.96 4.99 2.15
N VAL A 185 15.14 3.81 1.53
CA VAL A 185 15.89 3.67 0.28
C VAL A 185 15.14 4.35 -0.87
N VAL A 186 13.84 4.12 -1.00
CA VAL A 186 13.04 4.67 -2.10
C VAL A 186 12.89 6.18 -1.95
N LEU A 187 12.37 6.67 -0.83
CA LEU A 187 12.13 8.11 -0.64
C LEU A 187 13.44 8.88 -0.56
N GLY A 188 14.43 8.37 0.18
CA GLY A 188 15.75 8.99 0.29
C GLY A 188 16.50 8.97 -1.04
N GLY A 189 16.48 7.84 -1.74
CA GLY A 189 17.12 7.69 -3.06
C GLY A 189 16.53 8.63 -4.10
N LEU A 190 15.20 8.72 -4.18
CA LEU A 190 14.52 9.63 -5.11
C LEU A 190 14.78 11.10 -4.78
N LEU A 191 14.70 11.48 -3.52
CA LEU A 191 15.01 12.85 -3.11
C LEU A 191 16.45 13.24 -3.50
N LEU A 192 17.41 12.34 -3.29
CA LEU A 192 18.80 12.57 -3.67
C LEU A 192 18.97 12.67 -5.19
N LEU A 193 18.29 11.80 -5.96
CA LEU A 193 18.30 11.86 -7.41
C LEU A 193 17.67 13.14 -7.94
N ASP A 194 16.55 13.58 -7.37
CA ASP A 194 15.87 14.82 -7.75
C ASP A 194 16.77 16.04 -7.48
N LEU A 195 17.41 16.10 -6.31
CA LEU A 195 18.35 17.18 -5.98
C LEU A 195 19.59 17.19 -6.88
N TYR A 196 20.02 16.03 -7.38
CA TYR A 196 21.20 15.92 -8.24
C TYR A 196 20.89 16.16 -9.73
N LEU A 197 19.76 15.67 -10.23
CA LEU A 197 19.42 15.67 -11.66
C LEU A 197 18.50 16.82 -12.08
N VAL A 198 17.65 17.34 -11.19
CA VAL A 198 16.59 18.29 -11.57
C VAL A 198 17.04 19.74 -11.31
N PRO A 199 17.12 20.59 -12.35
CA PRO A 199 17.47 22.00 -12.18
C PRO A 199 16.46 22.74 -11.29
N ALA A 200 16.96 23.60 -10.39
CA ALA A 200 16.15 24.37 -9.45
C ALA A 200 15.02 25.20 -10.11
N SER A 201 15.18 25.60 -11.37
CA SER A 201 14.19 26.36 -12.14
C SER A 201 12.89 25.61 -12.41
N VAL A 202 12.91 24.28 -12.41
CA VAL A 202 11.77 23.42 -12.80
C VAL A 202 10.86 23.10 -11.61
N TRP A 203 11.34 23.26 -10.37
CA TRP A 203 10.63 22.87 -9.15
C TRP A 203 9.26 23.55 -8.97
N TRP A 204 9.08 24.73 -9.56
CA TRP A 204 7.82 25.48 -9.46
C TRP A 204 6.89 25.30 -10.66
N GLU A 205 7.28 24.51 -11.66
CA GLU A 205 6.46 24.29 -12.86
C GLU A 205 5.18 23.51 -12.55
N GLY A 206 5.21 22.58 -11.58
CA GLY A 206 4.03 21.80 -11.19
C GLY A 206 2.97 22.55 -10.37
N ILE A 207 3.23 23.81 -10.00
CA ILE A 207 2.32 24.65 -9.21
C ILE A 207 1.60 25.70 -10.09
N LYS A 208 2.11 25.96 -11.30
CA LYS A 208 1.49 26.86 -12.27
C LYS A 208 0.35 26.20 -13.02
#